data_AF-A0A8H2JYR8-F1
#
_entry.id   AF-A0A8H2JYR8-F1
#
_cell.length_a   1.000
_cell.length_b   1.000
_cell.length_c   1.000
_cell.angle_alpha   90.00
_cell.angle_beta   90.00
_cell.angle_gamma   90.00
#
_symmetry.space_group_name_H-M   'P 1'
#
loop_
_entity.id
_entity.type
_entity.pdbx_description
1 polymer ?
#
loop_
_entity_poly.entity_id
_entity_poly.type
_entity_poly.pdbx_seq_one_letter_code
_entity_poly.pdbx_strand_id
1 'polypeptide(L)'
;MNKLKKVSAAEEAKSYEKAMDWEADLIAMRAKSERKAWTIAKVAVGVAVLEAIGLVTLAPMRQTVPVVFTVDKAQGNVEYVGVVDDQQVKGKQELIDKNNITRYVTARESYFYPLLQPDYDLVMTMSSNQVGNDFASLYEGDSARDKKYGKKYELKVDVISVQTNQDETGFTASVRFTKTLHSVEANRDEQPQYYIASIRYEYAPNNLNKLVEKDLIKNPFGFKVVGYRVDPELSPNRPVAQAAVIEPSQQVYVPIQQGGAAVQPQAQQGM
;
A
#
# COMPACT_ATOMS: atom_id res chain seq x y z
N MET A 1 73.07 -50.46 -60.87
CA MET A 1 72.91 -51.39 -59.74
C MET A 1 73.35 -50.70 -58.47
N ASN A 2 72.41 -50.24 -57.64
CA ASN A 2 72.73 -49.53 -56.39
C ASN A 2 73.02 -50.59 -55.31
N LYS A 3 74.24 -50.60 -54.74
CA LYS A 3 74.64 -51.56 -53.70
C LYS A 3 73.94 -51.19 -52.39
N LEU A 4 73.09 -52.08 -51.87
CA LEU A 4 72.48 -51.94 -50.54
C LEU A 4 73.57 -52.06 -49.47
N LYS A 5 73.75 -50.99 -48.69
CA LYS A 5 74.65 -50.93 -47.55
C LYS A 5 74.06 -51.81 -46.43
N LYS A 6 74.75 -52.88 -46.03
CA LYS A 6 74.34 -53.70 -44.88
C LYS A 6 74.59 -52.91 -43.59
N VAL A 7 73.53 -52.66 -42.84
CA VAL A 7 73.58 -52.00 -41.52
C VAL A 7 74.11 -53.03 -40.51
N SER A 8 74.95 -52.60 -39.58
CA SER A 8 75.51 -53.49 -38.55
C SER A 8 74.50 -53.75 -37.43
N ALA A 9 74.55 -54.93 -36.81
CA ALA A 9 73.63 -55.30 -35.71
C ALA A 9 73.67 -54.31 -34.52
N ALA A 10 74.81 -53.62 -34.32
CA ALA A 10 74.96 -52.58 -33.30
C ALA A 10 74.21 -51.27 -33.65
N GLU A 11 74.10 -50.95 -34.94
CA GLU A 11 73.32 -49.78 -35.41
C GLU A 11 71.81 -50.07 -35.38
N GLU A 12 71.40 -51.30 -35.68
CA GLU A 12 70.00 -51.74 -35.53
C GLU A 12 69.55 -51.73 -34.06
N ALA A 13 70.38 -52.23 -33.14
CA ALA A 13 70.10 -52.20 -31.71
C ALA A 13 69.93 -50.77 -31.16
N LYS A 14 70.80 -49.83 -31.59
CA LYS A 14 70.67 -48.41 -31.23
C LYS A 14 69.42 -47.76 -31.83
N SER A 15 69.03 -48.14 -33.04
CA SER A 15 67.79 -47.66 -33.65
C SER A 15 66.55 -48.18 -32.92
N TYR A 16 66.61 -49.41 -32.42
CA TYR A 16 65.53 -50.01 -31.62
C TYR A 16 65.42 -49.37 -30.23
N GLU A 17 66.54 -49.14 -29.55
CA GLU A 17 66.59 -48.42 -28.27
C GLU A 17 66.06 -47.00 -28.40
N LYS A 18 66.50 -46.27 -29.43
CA LYS A 18 65.98 -44.93 -29.75
C LYS A 18 64.49 -44.96 -30.08
N ALA A 19 63.99 -46.05 -30.68
CA ALA A 19 62.57 -46.20 -30.93
C ALA A 19 61.80 -46.46 -29.62
N MET A 20 62.30 -47.28 -28.71
CA MET A 20 61.67 -47.47 -27.40
C MET A 20 61.64 -46.19 -26.57
N ASP A 21 62.71 -45.39 -26.61
CA ASP A 21 62.76 -44.08 -25.95
C ASP A 21 61.75 -43.09 -26.55
N TRP A 22 61.56 -43.11 -27.88
CA TRP A 22 60.55 -42.27 -28.55
C TRP A 22 59.13 -42.64 -28.12
N GLU A 23 58.83 -43.94 -28.01
CA GLU A 23 57.51 -44.41 -27.57
C GLU A 23 57.26 -44.08 -26.10
N ALA A 24 58.29 -44.25 -25.25
CA ALA A 24 58.22 -43.90 -23.84
C ALA A 24 57.98 -42.39 -23.63
N ASP A 25 58.67 -41.54 -24.38
CA ASP A 25 58.50 -40.09 -24.31
C ASP A 25 57.10 -39.67 -24.83
N LEU A 26 56.60 -40.32 -25.88
CA LEU A 26 55.25 -40.08 -26.39
C LEU A 26 54.15 -40.44 -25.37
N ILE A 27 54.31 -41.57 -24.68
CA ILE A 27 53.39 -42.00 -23.60
C ILE A 27 53.47 -41.01 -22.43
N ALA A 28 54.67 -40.56 -22.05
CA ALA A 28 54.86 -39.58 -20.99
C ALA A 28 54.24 -38.22 -21.32
N MET A 29 54.35 -37.77 -22.58
CA MET A 29 53.70 -36.54 -23.06
C MET A 29 52.18 -36.66 -23.04
N ARG A 30 51.61 -37.78 -23.49
CA ARG A 30 50.16 -38.04 -23.44
C ARG A 30 49.61 -38.08 -22.02
N ALA A 31 50.30 -38.77 -21.11
CA ALA A 31 49.90 -38.83 -19.69
C ALA A 31 49.93 -37.44 -19.03
N LYS A 32 50.91 -36.59 -19.39
CA LYS A 32 50.97 -35.19 -18.92
C LYS A 32 49.84 -34.35 -19.52
N SER A 33 49.53 -34.49 -20.81
CA SER A 33 48.43 -33.75 -21.43
C SER A 33 47.08 -34.16 -20.88
N GLU A 34 46.87 -35.45 -20.62
CA GLU A 34 45.65 -35.98 -20.05
C GLU A 34 45.42 -35.41 -18.64
N ARG A 35 46.44 -35.41 -17.77
CA ARG A 35 46.34 -34.80 -16.44
C ARG A 35 46.03 -33.30 -16.48
N LYS A 36 46.64 -32.56 -17.41
CA LYS A 36 46.35 -31.14 -17.62
C LYS A 36 44.91 -30.93 -18.10
N ALA A 37 44.46 -31.71 -19.08
CA ALA A 37 43.10 -31.65 -19.59
C ALA A 37 42.05 -31.94 -18.50
N TRP A 38 42.27 -32.96 -17.68
CA TRP A 38 41.39 -33.28 -16.55
C TRP A 38 41.38 -32.21 -15.47
N THR A 39 42.51 -31.52 -15.25
CA THR A 39 42.58 -30.41 -14.30
C THR A 39 41.77 -29.22 -14.81
N ILE A 40 41.92 -28.87 -16.08
CA ILE A 40 41.16 -27.78 -16.72
C ILE A 40 39.66 -28.11 -16.72
N ALA A 41 39.28 -29.35 -17.03
CA ALA A 41 37.89 -29.79 -17.01
C ALA A 41 37.26 -29.63 -15.61
N LYS A 42 37.97 -30.01 -14.54
CA LYS A 42 37.49 -29.84 -13.16
C LYS A 42 37.32 -28.36 -12.79
N VAL A 43 38.25 -27.50 -13.21
CA VAL A 43 38.15 -26.05 -12.98
C VAL A 43 36.96 -25.46 -13.72
N ALA A 44 36.76 -25.82 -15.00
CA ALA A 44 35.62 -25.35 -15.79
C ALA A 44 34.27 -25.76 -15.18
N VAL A 45 34.15 -27.00 -14.71
CA VAL A 45 32.96 -27.47 -13.99
C VAL A 45 32.74 -26.69 -12.69
N GLY A 46 33.81 -26.41 -11.93
CA GLY A 46 33.74 -25.60 -10.71
C GLY A 46 33.22 -24.18 -10.96
N VAL A 47 33.68 -23.53 -12.03
CA VAL A 47 33.21 -22.20 -12.45
C VAL A 47 31.73 -22.23 -12.83
N ALA A 48 31.30 -23.22 -13.62
CA ALA A 48 29.90 -23.35 -14.01
C ALA A 48 28.94 -23.55 -12.81
N VAL A 49 29.37 -24.31 -11.79
CA VAL A 49 28.59 -24.48 -10.54
C VAL A 49 28.52 -23.18 -9.75
N LEU A 50 29.61 -22.42 -9.66
CA LEU A 50 29.63 -21.11 -9.01
C LEU A 50 28.69 -20.11 -9.69
N GLU A 51 28.68 -20.09 -11.03
CA GLU A 51 27.75 -19.25 -11.81
C GLU A 51 26.30 -19.67 -11.60
N ALA A 52 25.99 -20.97 -11.58
CA ALA A 52 24.66 -21.48 -11.32
C ALA A 52 24.15 -21.07 -9.92
N ILE A 53 25.00 -21.16 -8.89
CA ILE A 53 24.68 -20.68 -7.54
C ILE A 53 24.38 -19.18 -7.56
N GLY A 54 25.22 -18.40 -8.25
CA GLY A 54 25.01 -16.95 -8.43
C GLY A 54 23.64 -16.63 -9.04
N LEU A 55 23.27 -17.33 -10.13
CA LEU A 55 21.98 -17.13 -10.79
C LEU A 55 20.78 -17.49 -9.88
N VAL A 56 20.88 -18.58 -9.11
CA VAL A 56 19.82 -18.96 -8.15
C VAL A 56 19.67 -17.92 -7.05
N THR A 57 20.77 -17.35 -6.55
CA THR A 57 20.70 -16.26 -5.56
C THR A 57 20.15 -14.96 -6.11
N LEU A 58 20.27 -14.71 -7.43
CA LEU A 58 19.75 -13.51 -8.09
C LEU A 58 18.30 -13.66 -8.57
N ALA A 59 17.85 -14.90 -8.84
CA ALA A 59 16.50 -15.22 -9.27
C ALA A 59 15.35 -14.62 -8.42
N PRO A 60 15.42 -14.56 -7.06
CA PRO A 60 14.32 -14.02 -6.28
C PRO A 60 14.08 -12.50 -6.45
N MET A 61 14.98 -11.74 -7.10
CA MET A 61 14.86 -10.27 -7.20
C MET A 61 13.95 -9.74 -8.33
N ARG A 62 13.22 -10.60 -9.04
CA ARG A 62 12.41 -10.21 -10.23
C ARG A 62 10.92 -10.50 -10.07
N GLN A 63 10.38 -10.43 -8.87
CA GLN A 63 8.92 -10.49 -8.68
C GLN A 63 8.32 -9.09 -8.88
N THR A 64 7.80 -8.83 -10.08
CA THR A 64 6.95 -7.67 -10.35
C THR A 64 5.59 -7.95 -9.73
N VAL A 65 5.34 -7.44 -8.53
CA VAL A 65 4.04 -7.56 -7.87
C VAL A 65 3.03 -6.69 -8.65
N PRO A 66 1.97 -7.27 -9.23
CA PRO A 66 0.94 -6.48 -9.90
C PRO A 66 0.13 -5.73 -8.84
N VAL A 67 0.23 -4.39 -8.85
CA VAL A 67 -0.62 -3.53 -8.01
C VAL A 67 -2.00 -3.48 -8.66
N VAL A 68 -3.00 -4.11 -8.03
CA VAL A 68 -4.39 -4.05 -8.48
C VAL A 68 -5.09 -2.91 -7.74
N PHE A 69 -5.41 -1.83 -8.46
CA PHE A 69 -6.25 -0.75 -7.96
C PHE A 69 -7.70 -1.08 -8.25
N THR A 70 -8.51 -1.42 -7.25
CA THR A 70 -9.96 -1.45 -7.41
C THR A 70 -10.52 -0.10 -6.97
N VAL A 71 -10.93 0.71 -7.95
CA VAL A 71 -11.69 1.94 -7.69
C VAL A 71 -13.13 1.54 -7.49
N ASP A 72 -13.64 1.62 -6.26
CA ASP A 72 -15.08 1.58 -6.03
C ASP A 72 -15.68 2.92 -6.50
N LYS A 73 -16.25 2.89 -7.70
CA LYS A 73 -16.75 4.07 -8.43
C LYS A 73 -18.02 4.67 -7.80
N ALA A 74 -18.54 4.13 -6.71
CA ALA A 74 -19.71 4.69 -6.02
C ALA A 74 -19.37 5.80 -5.01
N GLN A 75 -18.17 5.78 -4.39
CA GLN A 75 -17.86 6.64 -3.23
C GLN A 75 -16.54 7.43 -3.32
N GLY A 76 -15.71 7.22 -4.36
CA GLY A 76 -14.46 7.96 -4.53
C GLY A 76 -13.40 7.68 -3.44
N ASN A 77 -13.58 6.61 -2.66
CA ASN A 77 -12.66 6.19 -1.62
C ASN A 77 -11.60 5.26 -2.22
N VAL A 78 -10.33 5.57 -2.02
CA VAL A 78 -9.20 4.68 -2.34
C VAL A 78 -8.94 3.84 -1.10
N GLU A 79 -9.47 2.63 -1.07
CA GLU A 79 -9.21 1.66 0.01
C GLU A 79 -7.96 0.84 -0.33
N TYR A 80 -6.97 0.87 0.56
CA TYR A 80 -5.72 0.12 0.40
C TYR A 80 -5.90 -1.30 0.92
N VAL A 81 -6.19 -2.25 0.02
CA VAL A 81 -6.13 -3.69 0.33
C VAL A 81 -4.80 -4.25 -0.19
N GLY A 82 -3.69 -3.84 0.45
CA GLY A 82 -2.34 -4.29 0.11
C GLY A 82 -1.89 -5.43 1.02
N VAL A 83 -1.61 -6.59 0.42
CA VAL A 83 -0.99 -7.74 1.10
C VAL A 83 0.39 -7.34 1.62
N VAL A 84 0.67 -7.78 2.84
CA VAL A 84 1.87 -7.46 3.63
C VAL A 84 3.10 -8.18 3.04
N ASP A 85 3.87 -7.57 2.11
CA ASP A 85 5.13 -8.08 1.55
C ASP A 85 6.35 -7.24 2.00
N ASP A 86 7.44 -7.90 2.37
CA ASP A 86 8.48 -7.47 3.33
C ASP A 86 9.40 -6.29 2.88
N GLN A 87 9.10 -5.62 1.76
CA GLN A 87 9.64 -4.29 1.40
C GLN A 87 8.96 -3.15 2.22
N GLN A 88 8.53 -3.50 3.43
CA GLN A 88 7.37 -2.93 4.10
C GLN A 88 7.66 -2.12 5.35
N VAL A 89 8.87 -1.58 5.52
CA VAL A 89 9.13 -0.72 6.69
C VAL A 89 8.25 0.53 6.64
N LYS A 90 8.03 1.12 5.45
CA LYS A 90 7.06 2.22 5.27
C LYS A 90 5.62 1.77 5.52
N GLY A 91 5.21 0.61 4.99
CA GLY A 91 3.86 0.07 5.22
C GLY A 91 3.60 -0.28 6.69
N LYS A 92 4.57 -0.88 7.38
CA LYS A 92 4.46 -1.25 8.80
C LYS A 92 4.33 -0.01 9.68
N GLN A 93 5.16 1.02 9.47
CA GLN A 93 5.05 2.27 10.22
C GLN A 93 3.74 3.01 9.90
N GLU A 94 3.37 3.10 8.62
CA GLU A 94 2.10 3.72 8.21
C GLU A 94 0.88 3.00 8.81
N LEU A 95 0.91 1.66 8.89
CA LEU A 95 -0.14 0.88 9.54
C LEU A 95 -0.20 1.13 11.05
N ILE A 96 0.96 1.27 11.71
CA ILE A 96 1.04 1.65 13.13
C ILE A 96 0.46 3.04 13.34
N ASP A 97 0.83 4.01 12.48
CA ASP A 97 0.34 5.38 12.50
C ASP A 97 -1.18 5.40 12.33
N LYS A 98 -1.70 4.74 11.29
CA LYS A 98 -3.15 4.63 11.03
C LYS A 98 -3.88 3.98 12.19
N ASN A 99 -3.34 2.90 12.77
CA ASN A 99 -3.95 2.26 13.93
C ASN A 99 -3.99 3.19 15.15
N ASN A 100 -2.89 3.87 15.47
CA ASN A 100 -2.84 4.80 16.59
C ASN A 100 -3.80 5.99 16.38
N ILE A 101 -3.85 6.53 15.16
CA ILE A 101 -4.76 7.60 14.77
C ILE A 101 -6.22 7.15 14.89
N THR A 102 -6.58 5.99 14.34
CA THR A 102 -7.93 5.43 14.43
C THR A 102 -8.33 5.24 15.89
N ARG A 103 -7.49 4.60 16.70
CA ARG A 103 -7.74 4.40 18.14
C ARG A 103 -7.95 5.73 18.86
N TYR A 104 -7.13 6.72 18.55
CA TYR A 104 -7.24 8.05 19.14
C TYR A 104 -8.55 8.76 18.75
N VAL A 105 -8.88 8.79 17.46
CA VAL A 105 -10.11 9.45 16.96
C VAL A 105 -11.34 8.74 17.51
N THR A 106 -11.37 7.40 17.47
CA THR A 106 -12.48 6.64 18.03
C THR A 106 -12.64 6.94 19.51
N ALA A 107 -11.60 6.86 20.35
CA ALA A 107 -11.72 7.12 21.78
C ALA A 107 -12.08 8.57 22.13
N ARG A 108 -11.61 9.55 21.33
CA ARG A 108 -11.87 10.98 21.57
C ARG A 108 -13.28 11.40 21.15
N GLU A 109 -13.76 10.85 20.04
CA GLU A 109 -15.00 11.28 19.41
C GLU A 109 -16.17 10.37 19.75
N SER A 110 -15.93 9.13 20.20
CA SER A 110 -16.99 8.26 20.69
C SER A 110 -17.45 8.70 22.08
N TYR A 111 -18.64 8.25 22.45
CA TYR A 111 -19.14 8.38 23.80
C TYR A 111 -19.92 7.12 24.15
N PHE A 112 -19.32 6.27 24.97
CA PHE A 112 -19.95 5.08 25.53
C PHE A 112 -19.75 5.08 27.04
N TYR A 113 -20.83 5.28 27.79
CA TYR A 113 -20.74 5.53 29.24
C TYR A 113 -19.93 4.46 30.02
N PRO A 114 -20.09 3.15 29.75
CA PRO A 114 -19.31 2.11 30.45
C PRO A 114 -17.79 2.12 30.16
N LEU A 115 -17.36 2.63 29.00
CA LEU A 115 -15.94 2.71 28.61
C LEU A 115 -15.40 4.14 28.61
N LEU A 116 -16.16 5.10 29.17
CA LEU A 116 -15.77 6.49 29.14
C LEU A 116 -14.44 6.77 29.85
N GLN A 117 -14.18 6.13 30.99
CA GLN A 117 -12.94 6.31 31.73
C GLN A 117 -11.70 5.79 30.98
N PRO A 118 -11.66 4.54 30.47
CA PRO A 118 -10.49 4.09 29.71
C PRO A 118 -10.28 4.87 28.41
N ASP A 119 -11.35 5.30 27.73
CA ASP A 119 -11.24 6.16 26.54
C ASP A 119 -10.65 7.52 26.89
N TYR A 120 -11.12 8.14 27.98
CA TYR A 120 -10.57 9.40 28.50
C TYR A 120 -9.08 9.27 28.82
N ASP A 121 -8.68 8.24 29.58
CA ASP A 121 -7.28 7.99 29.92
C ASP A 121 -6.40 7.79 28.68
N LEU A 122 -6.91 7.08 27.67
CA LEU A 122 -6.20 6.83 26.41
C LEU A 122 -5.95 8.14 25.66
N VAL A 123 -6.97 8.99 25.53
CA VAL A 123 -6.85 10.29 24.86
C VAL A 123 -5.87 11.19 25.61
N MET A 124 -5.93 11.22 26.94
CA MET A 124 -4.99 12.01 27.76
C MET A 124 -3.55 11.50 27.61
N THR A 125 -3.34 10.18 27.54
CA THR A 125 -2.01 9.57 27.37
C THR A 125 -1.41 9.84 25.99
N MET A 126 -2.25 9.89 24.96
CA MET A 126 -1.86 10.09 23.56
C MET A 126 -1.89 11.56 23.13
N SER A 127 -2.18 12.50 24.03
CA SER A 127 -2.24 13.93 23.73
C SER A 127 -1.08 14.70 24.33
N SER A 128 -0.72 15.82 23.71
CA SER A 128 0.05 16.87 24.37
C SER A 128 -0.77 17.55 25.46
N ASN A 129 -0.10 18.25 26.39
CA ASN A 129 -0.77 18.97 27.47
C ASN A 129 -1.83 19.94 26.94
N GLN A 130 -1.52 20.66 25.85
CA GLN A 130 -2.47 21.57 25.23
C GLN A 130 -3.71 20.84 24.70
N VAL A 131 -3.51 19.85 23.82
CA VAL A 131 -4.60 19.08 23.22
C VAL A 131 -5.41 18.29 24.25
N GLY A 132 -4.74 17.81 25.31
CA GLY A 132 -5.36 17.13 26.44
C GLY A 132 -6.23 18.06 27.27
N ASN A 133 -5.77 19.28 27.56
CA ASN A 133 -6.58 20.29 28.25
C ASN A 133 -7.80 20.71 27.42
N ASP A 134 -7.62 20.89 26.10
CA ASP A 134 -8.73 21.19 25.19
C ASP A 134 -9.78 20.06 25.22
N PHE A 135 -9.34 18.80 25.28
CA PHE A 135 -10.24 17.65 25.42
C PHE A 135 -10.91 17.58 26.79
N ALA A 136 -10.16 17.78 27.88
CA ALA A 136 -10.67 17.77 29.25
C ALA A 136 -11.78 18.82 29.44
N SER A 137 -11.63 20.00 28.82
CA SER A 137 -12.63 21.07 28.86
C SER A 137 -14.01 20.66 28.35
N LEU A 138 -14.10 19.62 27.48
CA LEU A 138 -15.38 19.08 26.99
C LEU A 138 -16.18 18.36 28.08
N TYR A 139 -15.51 17.97 29.17
CA TYR A 139 -16.10 17.27 30.32
C TYR A 139 -16.19 18.18 31.56
N GLU A 140 -15.93 19.48 31.40
CA GLU A 140 -16.02 20.47 32.47
C GLU A 140 -17.26 21.36 32.33
N GLY A 141 -17.70 21.93 33.45
CA GLY A 141 -18.82 22.88 33.49
C GLY A 141 -20.22 22.25 33.41
N ASP A 142 -21.22 23.10 33.17
CA ASP A 142 -22.64 22.69 33.16
C ASP A 142 -23.07 22.04 31.84
N SER A 143 -22.36 22.34 30.76
CA SER A 143 -22.58 21.75 29.43
C SER A 143 -21.64 20.57 29.13
N ALA A 144 -21.07 19.97 30.19
CA ALA A 144 -20.15 18.86 30.08
C ALA A 144 -20.77 17.69 29.29
N ARG A 145 -19.96 17.04 28.46
CA ARG A 145 -20.40 15.98 27.54
C ARG A 145 -21.04 14.80 28.28
N ASP A 146 -20.49 14.41 29.41
CA ASP A 146 -21.00 13.35 30.28
C ASP A 146 -22.35 13.69 30.91
N LYS A 147 -22.56 14.96 31.29
CA LYS A 147 -23.86 15.44 31.80
C LYS A 147 -24.92 15.51 30.69
N LYS A 148 -24.51 15.93 29.49
CA LYS A 148 -25.40 16.08 28.33
C LYS A 148 -25.93 14.74 27.81
N TYR A 149 -25.04 13.76 27.63
CA TYR A 149 -25.41 12.45 27.09
C TYR A 149 -25.79 11.44 28.18
N GLY A 150 -25.11 11.49 29.34
CA GLY A 150 -25.37 10.60 30.47
C GLY A 150 -25.31 9.13 30.06
N LYS A 151 -26.28 8.35 30.55
CA LYS A 151 -26.52 6.96 30.15
C LYS A 151 -27.60 6.81 29.07
N LYS A 152 -28.16 7.94 28.60
CA LYS A 152 -29.32 7.96 27.70
C LYS A 152 -28.90 7.93 26.24
N TYR A 153 -27.75 8.52 25.95
CA TYR A 153 -27.23 8.68 24.61
C TYR A 153 -25.82 8.13 24.52
N GLU A 154 -25.53 7.51 23.39
CA GLU A 154 -24.21 7.05 23.00
C GLU A 154 -23.83 7.70 21.67
N LEU A 155 -22.56 8.01 21.48
CA LEU A 155 -22.04 8.55 20.24
C LEU A 155 -21.15 7.50 19.59
N LYS A 156 -21.64 6.87 18.53
CA LYS A 156 -20.91 5.88 17.75
C LYS A 156 -20.08 6.59 16.69
N VAL A 157 -18.84 6.13 16.52
CA VAL A 157 -17.87 6.70 15.56
C VAL A 157 -17.35 5.61 14.66
N ASP A 158 -17.59 5.75 13.36
CA ASP A 158 -17.04 4.86 12.33
C ASP A 158 -16.00 5.62 11.50
N VAL A 159 -14.76 5.15 11.54
CA VAL A 159 -13.67 5.74 10.75
C VAL A 159 -13.73 5.18 9.33
N ILE A 160 -13.96 6.06 8.36
CA ILE A 160 -14.11 5.71 6.94
C ILE A 160 -12.74 5.63 6.28
N SER A 161 -11.89 6.62 6.51
CA SER A 161 -10.56 6.65 5.91
C SER A 161 -9.56 7.44 6.75
N VAL A 162 -8.30 7.01 6.69
CA VAL A 162 -7.17 7.67 7.35
C VAL A 162 -6.11 7.92 6.30
N GLN A 163 -5.80 9.19 6.07
CA GLN A 163 -4.71 9.61 5.19
C GLN A 163 -3.61 10.25 6.03
N THR A 164 -2.42 9.68 6.00
CA THR A 164 -1.24 10.19 6.69
C THR A 164 -0.34 10.89 5.71
N ASN A 165 0.17 12.06 6.10
CA ASN A 165 1.12 12.84 5.34
C ASN A 165 2.32 13.19 6.23
N GLN A 166 3.48 13.38 5.61
CA GLN A 166 4.67 13.84 6.28
C GLN A 166 5.20 15.06 5.52
N ASP A 167 5.34 16.18 6.20
CA ASP A 167 5.90 17.41 5.67
C ASP A 167 7.13 17.85 6.48
N GLU A 168 7.76 18.96 6.09
CA GLU A 168 8.92 19.53 6.81
C GLU A 168 8.57 19.98 8.24
N THR A 169 7.28 20.20 8.53
CA THR A 169 6.80 20.65 9.83
C THR A 169 6.46 19.48 10.76
N GLY A 170 6.24 18.27 10.23
CA GLY A 170 6.05 17.05 11.00
C GLY A 170 5.09 16.06 10.35
N PHE A 171 4.52 15.19 11.16
CA PHE A 171 3.53 14.22 10.71
C PHE A 171 2.11 14.78 10.87
N THR A 172 1.34 14.71 9.80
CA THR A 172 -0.05 15.15 9.75
C THR A 172 -0.96 14.01 9.27
N ALA A 173 -2.23 14.06 9.64
CA ALA A 173 -3.21 13.11 9.17
C ALA A 173 -4.57 13.77 8.99
N SER A 174 -5.29 13.32 7.97
CA SER A 174 -6.68 13.64 7.70
C SER A 174 -7.51 12.37 7.88
N VAL A 175 -8.46 12.41 8.81
CA VAL A 175 -9.32 11.26 9.13
C VAL A 175 -10.76 11.62 8.78
N ARG A 176 -11.36 10.86 7.88
CA ARG A 176 -12.78 10.96 7.57
C ARG A 176 -13.54 9.96 8.43
N PHE A 177 -14.57 10.40 9.14
CA PHE A 177 -15.35 9.54 10.02
C PHE A 177 -16.79 10.04 10.13
N THR A 178 -17.67 9.16 10.57
CA THR A 178 -19.07 9.49 10.88
C THR A 178 -19.29 9.57 12.38
N LYS A 179 -20.27 10.38 12.79
CA LYS A 179 -20.84 10.36 14.13
C LYS A 179 -22.31 10.00 14.03
N THR A 180 -22.73 9.01 14.82
CA THR A 180 -24.11 8.56 14.91
C THR A 180 -24.56 8.62 16.36
N LEU A 181 -25.56 9.44 16.65
CA LEU A 181 -26.16 9.51 17.98
C LEU A 181 -27.13 8.35 18.15
N HIS A 182 -26.89 7.51 19.15
CA HIS A 182 -27.75 6.39 19.53
C HIS A 182 -28.52 6.74 20.81
N SER A 183 -29.84 6.63 20.77
CA SER A 183 -30.69 6.72 21.97
C SER A 183 -30.87 5.32 22.55
N VAL A 184 -30.37 5.11 23.77
CA VAL A 184 -30.40 3.81 24.47
C VAL A 184 -31.84 3.45 24.86
N GLU A 185 -32.64 4.43 25.29
CA GLU A 185 -34.02 4.22 25.71
C GLU A 185 -34.95 3.91 24.53
N ALA A 186 -34.80 4.63 23.42
CA ALA A 186 -35.61 4.42 22.22
C ALA A 186 -35.05 3.33 21.30
N ASN A 187 -33.86 2.81 21.61
CA ASN A 187 -33.07 1.90 20.78
C ASN A 187 -33.04 2.33 19.30
N ARG A 188 -32.67 3.58 19.05
CA ARG A 188 -32.73 4.21 17.73
C ARG A 188 -31.47 5.01 17.44
N ASP A 189 -30.95 4.85 16.23
CA ASP A 189 -29.85 5.64 15.68
C ASP A 189 -30.39 6.86 14.91
N GLU A 190 -29.77 8.02 15.11
CA GLU A 190 -29.96 9.21 14.27
C GLU A 190 -29.20 9.08 12.94
N GLN A 191 -29.43 10.03 12.02
CA GLN A 191 -28.72 10.02 10.73
C GLN A 191 -27.22 10.27 10.93
N PRO A 192 -26.32 9.47 10.31
CA PRO A 192 -24.88 9.66 10.40
C PRO A 192 -24.45 11.04 9.86
N GLN A 193 -23.64 11.75 10.63
CA GLN A 193 -23.04 13.02 10.25
C GLN A 193 -21.57 12.82 9.91
N TYR A 194 -21.12 13.39 8.78
CA TYR A 194 -19.74 13.23 8.29
C TYR A 194 -18.83 14.33 8.80
N TYR A 195 -17.62 13.94 9.20
CA TYR A 195 -16.60 14.83 9.74
C TYR A 195 -15.23 14.50 9.18
N ILE A 196 -14.37 15.52 9.15
CA ILE A 196 -12.95 15.40 8.85
C ILE A 196 -12.16 15.90 10.05
N ALA A 197 -11.35 15.04 10.65
CA ALA A 197 -10.36 15.44 11.65
C ALA A 197 -9.02 15.72 10.98
N SER A 198 -8.46 16.90 11.24
CA SER A 198 -7.09 17.26 10.91
C SER A 198 -6.22 17.12 12.15
N ILE A 199 -5.21 16.26 12.08
CA ILE A 199 -4.41 15.83 13.21
C ILE A 199 -2.94 16.10 12.90
N ARG A 200 -2.23 16.69 13.87
CA ARG A 200 -0.77 16.79 13.86
C ARG A 200 -0.24 15.93 15.00
N TYR A 201 0.72 15.05 14.71
CA TYR A 201 1.25 14.11 15.68
C TYR A 201 2.77 14.01 15.61
N GLU A 202 3.35 13.51 16.70
CA GLU A 202 4.77 13.28 16.88
C GLU A 202 5.00 11.99 17.67
N TYR A 203 6.21 11.47 17.61
CA TYR A 203 6.66 10.36 18.44
C TYR A 203 7.68 10.87 19.46
N ALA A 204 7.40 10.65 20.75
CA ALA A 204 8.24 11.13 21.85
C ALA A 204 8.86 9.94 22.64
N PRO A 205 9.83 9.21 22.05
CA PRO A 205 10.38 7.99 22.65
C PRO A 205 11.14 8.25 23.96
N ASN A 206 11.69 9.45 24.14
CA ASN A 206 12.49 9.82 25.32
C ASN A 206 11.70 9.79 26.64
N ASN A 207 10.37 9.79 26.58
CA ASN A 207 9.51 9.75 27.77
C ASN A 207 9.13 8.32 28.19
N LEU A 208 9.35 7.32 27.33
CA LEU A 208 8.94 5.93 27.58
C LEU A 208 9.70 5.30 28.77
N ASN A 209 10.98 5.65 28.94
CA ASN A 209 11.83 5.10 30.00
C ASN A 209 11.40 5.46 31.43
N LYS A 210 10.42 6.36 31.58
CA LYS A 210 9.90 6.83 32.87
C LYS A 210 8.48 6.30 33.17
N LEU A 211 7.89 5.53 32.25
CA LEU A 211 6.52 5.05 32.37
C LEU A 211 6.47 3.64 32.98
N VAL A 212 5.36 3.35 33.67
CA VAL A 212 5.06 2.01 34.18
C VAL A 212 4.53 1.15 33.02
N GLU A 213 4.71 -0.17 33.09
CA GLU A 213 4.27 -1.14 32.05
C GLU A 213 2.84 -0.91 31.57
N LYS A 214 1.90 -0.62 32.49
CA LYS A 214 0.50 -0.32 32.16
C LYS A 214 0.34 0.84 31.16
N ASP A 215 1.14 1.89 31.29
CA ASP A 215 1.07 3.07 30.42
C ASP A 215 1.82 2.84 29.11
N LEU A 216 2.89 2.04 29.15
CA LEU A 216 3.58 1.56 27.96
C LEU A 216 2.70 0.66 27.08
N ILE A 217 1.86 -0.19 27.67
CA ILE A 217 0.90 -1.00 26.91
C ILE A 217 -0.11 -0.12 26.16
N LYS A 218 -0.55 1.00 26.77
CA LYS A 218 -1.48 1.93 26.13
C LYS A 218 -0.82 2.66 24.95
N ASN A 219 0.43 3.09 25.12
CA ASN A 219 1.18 3.88 24.14
C ASN A 219 2.65 3.39 24.00
N PRO A 220 2.89 2.25 23.33
CA PRO A 220 4.21 1.59 23.32
C PRO A 220 5.27 2.35 22.54
N PHE A 221 4.85 3.17 21.57
CA PHE A 221 5.75 3.94 20.71
C PHE A 221 5.85 5.42 21.11
N GLY A 222 5.08 5.87 22.09
CA GLY A 222 5.06 7.27 22.50
C GLY A 222 4.40 8.19 21.48
N PHE A 223 3.36 7.70 20.79
CA PHE A 223 2.54 8.49 19.88
C PHE A 223 1.87 9.63 20.64
N LYS A 224 1.95 10.85 20.09
CA LYS A 224 1.44 12.04 20.75
C LYS A 224 0.81 13.01 19.77
N VAL A 225 -0.43 13.39 20.02
CA VAL A 225 -1.16 14.39 19.24
C VAL A 225 -0.86 15.79 19.77
N VAL A 226 -0.30 16.63 18.91
CA VAL A 226 0.08 18.02 19.22
C VAL A 226 -0.90 19.05 18.66
N GLY A 227 -1.69 18.66 17.67
CA GLY A 227 -2.78 19.48 17.15
C GLY A 227 -3.95 18.61 16.73
N TYR A 228 -5.16 19.04 17.07
CA TYR A 228 -6.38 18.33 16.72
C TYR A 228 -7.50 19.32 16.40
N ARG A 229 -8.12 19.15 15.24
CA ARG A 229 -9.27 19.93 14.81
C ARG A 229 -10.25 19.03 14.07
N VAL A 230 -11.55 19.27 14.26
CA VAL A 230 -12.62 18.56 13.56
C VAL A 230 -13.49 19.58 12.87
N ASP A 231 -13.74 19.38 11.58
CA ASP A 231 -14.65 20.19 10.79
C ASP A 231 -15.74 19.29 10.19
N PRO A 232 -17.01 19.73 10.14
CA PRO A 232 -18.07 18.98 9.47
C PRO A 232 -17.77 18.92 7.97
N GLU A 233 -17.92 17.72 7.40
CA GLU A 233 -17.86 17.58 5.95
C GLU A 233 -19.18 18.12 5.38
N LEU A 234 -19.13 19.32 4.80
CA LEU A 234 -20.24 19.88 4.03
C LEU A 234 -20.39 19.10 2.73
N SER A 235 -20.96 17.89 2.83
CA SER A 235 -21.41 17.19 1.64
C SER A 235 -22.68 17.90 1.17
N PRO A 236 -22.72 18.52 -0.02
CA PRO A 236 -24.03 18.77 -0.63
C PRO A 236 -24.66 17.38 -0.75
N ASN A 237 -25.89 17.22 -0.28
CA ASN A 237 -26.74 16.17 -0.81
C ASN A 237 -26.65 16.26 -2.33
N ARG A 238 -25.78 15.48 -2.97
CA ARG A 238 -26.01 15.12 -4.35
C ARG A 238 -27.25 14.26 -4.23
N PRO A 239 -28.43 14.70 -4.70
CA PRO A 239 -29.45 13.72 -4.96
C PRO A 239 -28.75 12.65 -5.79
N VAL A 240 -28.86 11.39 -5.36
CA VAL A 240 -28.68 10.26 -6.27
C VAL A 240 -29.33 10.72 -7.55
N ALA A 241 -28.54 10.96 -8.60
CA ALA A 241 -29.09 11.22 -9.90
C ALA A 241 -30.00 10.04 -10.12
N GLN A 242 -31.32 10.29 -10.05
CA GLN A 242 -32.34 9.31 -10.32
C GLN A 242 -31.86 8.70 -11.61
N ALA A 243 -31.47 7.42 -11.58
CA ALA A 243 -31.00 6.73 -12.76
C ALA A 243 -32.04 7.07 -13.80
N ALA A 244 -31.65 7.87 -14.79
CA ALA A 244 -32.57 8.30 -15.82
C ALA A 244 -33.05 6.99 -16.41
N VAL A 245 -34.31 6.64 -16.12
CA VAL A 245 -34.99 5.59 -16.83
C VAL A 245 -34.90 6.06 -18.26
N ILE A 246 -34.03 5.41 -19.03
CA ILE A 246 -33.96 5.62 -20.47
C ILE A 246 -35.27 5.04 -20.97
N GLU A 247 -36.32 5.86 -20.96
CA GLU A 247 -37.56 5.54 -21.65
C GLU A 247 -37.20 5.37 -23.14
N PRO A 248 -37.57 4.25 -23.78
CA PRO A 248 -37.28 4.05 -25.18
C PRO A 248 -37.94 5.17 -25.98
N SER A 249 -37.12 5.93 -26.69
CA SER A 249 -37.50 7.06 -27.53
C SER A 249 -38.74 6.77 -28.37
N GLN A 250 -39.84 7.47 -28.11
CA GLN A 250 -40.95 7.54 -29.04
C GLN A 250 -40.48 8.25 -30.31
N GLN A 251 -40.55 7.53 -31.44
CA GLN A 251 -40.34 8.08 -32.77
C GLN A 251 -41.30 9.25 -32.99
N VAL A 252 -40.76 10.45 -33.10
CA VAL A 252 -41.51 11.62 -33.56
C VAL A 252 -41.77 11.44 -35.06
N TYR A 253 -43.02 11.13 -35.39
CA TYR A 253 -43.54 11.15 -36.76
C TYR A 253 -43.56 12.61 -37.24
N VAL A 254 -42.80 12.90 -38.30
CA VAL A 254 -42.80 14.20 -38.96
C VAL A 254 -43.86 14.16 -40.08
N PRO A 255 -44.94 14.95 -40.04
CA PRO A 255 -45.88 14.97 -41.15
C PRO A 255 -45.28 15.70 -42.35
N ILE A 256 -45.32 15.04 -43.50
CA ILE A 256 -44.92 15.54 -44.80
C ILE A 256 -45.92 16.62 -45.23
N GLN A 257 -45.50 17.88 -45.31
CA GLN A 257 -46.31 18.94 -45.93
C GLN A 257 -46.38 18.69 -47.44
N GLN A 258 -47.57 18.31 -47.92
CA GLN A 258 -47.89 18.27 -49.34
C GLN A 258 -47.94 19.70 -49.90
N GLY A 259 -47.13 19.94 -50.93
CA GLY A 259 -47.18 21.16 -51.71
C GLY A 259 -48.51 21.29 -52.45
N GLY A 260 -49.19 22.41 -52.22
CA GLY A 260 -50.32 22.86 -53.02
C GLY A 260 -49.99 24.21 -53.64
N ALA A 261 -49.67 24.19 -54.93
CA ALA A 261 -49.52 25.39 -55.75
C ALA A 261 -50.90 26.03 -56.00
N ALA A 262 -51.01 27.35 -55.83
CA ALA A 262 -52.06 28.15 -56.43
C ALA A 262 -51.50 29.52 -56.83
N VAL A 263 -51.47 29.70 -58.15
CA VAL A 263 -50.97 30.85 -58.91
C VAL A 263 -51.93 32.04 -58.72
N GLN A 264 -51.40 33.21 -58.39
CA GLN A 264 -52.15 34.48 -58.45
C GLN A 264 -51.97 35.14 -59.82
N PRO A 265 -53.04 35.50 -60.54
CA PRO A 265 -52.94 36.32 -61.73
C PRO A 265 -52.98 37.82 -61.40
N GLN A 266 -52.06 38.58 -62.00
CA GLN A 266 -52.12 40.03 -62.11
C GLN A 266 -53.06 40.42 -63.26
N ALA A 267 -54.01 41.33 -62.98
CA ALA A 267 -54.68 42.21 -63.93
C ALA A 267 -55.02 43.49 -63.13
N GLN A 268 -54.36 44.63 -63.29
CA GLN A 268 -54.32 45.57 -64.42
C GLN A 268 -55.65 46.29 -64.69
N GLN A 269 -55.67 47.56 -64.25
CA GLN A 269 -56.31 48.75 -64.83
C GLN A 269 -57.82 48.78 -65.12
N GLY A 270 -58.45 49.88 -64.66
CA GLY A 270 -59.34 50.66 -65.53
C GLY A 270 -60.67 51.09 -64.90
N MET A 271 -60.75 52.39 -64.58
CA MET A 271 -61.93 53.28 -64.56
C MET A 271 -63.14 52.93 -63.69
#